data_AF-A0A8T2UHH4-F1
#
_entry.id   AF-A0A8T2UHH4-F1
#
_cell.length_a   1.000
_cell.length_b   1.000
_cell.length_c   1.000
_cell.angle_alpha   90.00
_cell.angle_beta   90.00
_cell.angle_gamma   90.00
#
_symmetry.space_group_name_H-M   'P 1'
#
loop_
_entity.id
_entity.type
_entity.pdbx_description
1 polymer ?
#
loop_
_entity_poly.entity_id
_entity_poly.type
_entity_poly.pdbx_seq_one_letter_code
_entity_poly.pdbx_strand_id
1 'polypeptide(L)'
;MKFLAAATEGRISAWLTKHKFSHRPLGYDYRGVEILQVKSDEWLSIAVALYAYGFNYLRLQCAYDAAPGGSLISVYHLTQMRDQPDQPEEICAKVFVSRTNPQIPSVYWVWKSADFQERESYDMLGITYWGHPYLRRIPTPCWSRREDHVGNARFSCSFTYMVKLLDF
;
A
#
# COMPACT_ATOMS: atom_id res chain seq x y z
N MET A 1 4.61 11.72 -33.87
CA MET A 1 4.86 12.49 -32.64
C MET A 1 4.11 11.81 -31.50
N LYS A 2 4.81 11.10 -30.60
CA LYS A 2 4.20 10.51 -29.39
C LYS A 2 4.22 11.60 -28.32
N PHE A 3 3.05 12.05 -27.87
CA PHE A 3 2.94 12.89 -26.69
C PHE A 3 3.35 12.05 -25.47
N LEU A 4 4.63 12.13 -25.08
CA LEU A 4 5.03 11.80 -23.73
C LEU A 4 4.54 12.95 -22.86
N ALA A 5 3.41 12.77 -22.17
CA ALA A 5 3.09 13.60 -21.04
C ALA A 5 4.23 13.41 -20.03
N ALA A 6 5.12 14.40 -19.92
CA ALA A 6 6.10 14.44 -18.86
C ALA A 6 5.30 14.48 -17.55
N ALA A 7 5.29 13.35 -16.84
CA ALA A 7 4.76 13.32 -15.48
C ALA A 7 5.53 14.39 -14.71
N THR A 8 4.84 15.40 -14.19
CA THR A 8 5.45 16.41 -13.33
C THR A 8 6.08 15.68 -12.15
N GLU A 9 7.40 15.57 -12.15
CA GLU A 9 8.17 14.91 -11.10
C GLU A 9 7.95 15.69 -9.81
N GLY A 10 7.37 15.02 -8.80
CA GLY A 10 7.20 15.64 -7.50
C GLY A 10 8.52 15.71 -6.74
N ARG A 11 8.50 16.41 -5.61
CA ARG A 11 9.69 16.62 -4.77
C ARG A 11 10.31 15.30 -4.35
N ILE A 12 9.47 14.31 -4.02
CA ILE A 12 9.92 13.03 -3.50
C ILE A 12 10.39 12.13 -4.64
N SER A 13 9.69 12.14 -5.78
CA SER A 13 10.17 11.46 -6.99
C SER A 13 11.54 11.99 -7.42
N ALA A 14 11.75 13.31 -7.45
CA ALA A 14 13.05 13.89 -7.77
C ALA A 14 14.15 13.45 -6.77
N TRP A 15 13.81 13.39 -5.48
CA TRP A 15 14.73 12.90 -4.44
C TRP A 15 15.09 11.42 -4.63
N LEU A 16 14.12 10.57 -4.95
CA LEU A 16 14.33 9.14 -5.23
C LEU A 16 15.18 8.93 -6.50
N THR A 17 14.95 9.73 -7.55
CA THR A 17 15.75 9.71 -8.78
C THR A 17 17.21 10.08 -8.50
N LYS A 18 17.44 11.09 -7.65
CA LYS A 18 18.79 11.49 -7.22
C LYS A 18 19.55 10.35 -6.52
N HIS A 19 18.84 9.50 -5.77
CA HIS A 19 19.41 8.35 -5.06
C HIS A 19 19.40 7.05 -5.89
N LYS A 20 19.05 7.14 -7.19
CA LYS A 20 19.02 6.03 -8.15
C LYS A 20 18.02 4.91 -7.83
N PHE A 21 16.91 5.24 -7.16
CA PHE A 21 15.82 4.28 -6.95
C PHE A 21 14.90 4.21 -8.17
N SER A 22 14.67 2.99 -8.67
CA SER A 22 13.81 2.73 -9.82
C SER A 22 12.33 2.88 -9.44
N HIS A 23 11.70 3.98 -9.87
CA HIS A 23 10.28 4.23 -9.65
C HIS A 23 9.68 4.99 -10.84
N ARG A 24 8.35 5.02 -10.94
CA ARG A 24 7.63 5.78 -11.95
C ARG A 24 6.68 6.77 -11.28
N PRO A 25 6.83 8.09 -11.48
CA PRO A 25 5.84 9.06 -10.99
C PRO A 25 4.53 8.91 -11.78
N LEU A 26 3.41 8.79 -11.08
CA LEU A 26 2.06 8.77 -11.66
C LEU A 26 1.38 10.15 -11.63
N GLY A 27 1.96 11.11 -10.92
CA GLY A 27 1.42 12.46 -10.74
C GLY A 27 0.86 12.66 -9.33
N TYR A 28 -0.15 13.53 -9.22
CA TYR A 28 -0.75 13.92 -7.95
C TYR A 28 -2.19 13.43 -7.84
N ASP A 29 -2.61 13.10 -6.62
CA ASP A 29 -4.01 12.83 -6.30
C ASP A 29 -4.84 14.13 -6.23
N TYR A 30 -6.16 14.02 -6.13
CA TYR A 30 -7.05 15.18 -5.97
C TYR A 30 -6.75 16.01 -4.71
N ARG A 31 -6.08 15.41 -3.71
CA ARG A 31 -5.60 16.08 -2.48
C ARG A 31 -4.21 16.68 -2.62
N GLY A 32 -3.59 16.61 -3.80
CA GLY A 32 -2.20 17.06 -4.01
C GLY A 32 -1.14 16.09 -3.47
N VAL A 33 -1.52 14.85 -3.15
CA VAL A 33 -0.59 13.81 -2.66
C VAL A 33 0.15 13.20 -3.83
N GLU A 34 1.47 13.11 -3.76
CA GLU A 34 2.30 12.51 -4.82
C GLU A 34 2.09 11.00 -4.89
N ILE A 35 1.86 10.47 -6.09
CA ILE A 35 1.65 9.04 -6.33
C ILE A 35 2.84 8.45 -7.08
N LEU A 36 3.45 7.42 -6.50
CA LEU A 36 4.53 6.65 -7.09
C LEU A 36 4.04 5.27 -7.52
N GLN A 37 4.43 4.84 -8.71
CA GLN A 37 4.35 3.45 -9.15
C GLN A 37 5.69 2.77 -8.90
N VAL A 38 5.64 1.65 -8.17
CA VAL A 38 6.81 0.88 -7.76
C VAL A 38 6.60 -0.60 -8.14
N LYS A 39 7.68 -1.29 -8.50
CA LYS A 39 7.68 -2.75 -8.69
C LYS A 39 7.87 -3.46 -7.35
N SER A 40 7.31 -4.65 -7.19
CA SER A 40 7.45 -5.46 -5.96
C SER A 40 8.90 -5.60 -5.48
N ASP A 41 9.83 -5.81 -6.40
CA ASP A 41 11.22 -6.17 -6.07
C ASP A 41 12.00 -5.00 -5.44
N GLU A 42 11.69 -3.77 -5.86
CA GLU A 42 12.34 -2.54 -5.39
C GLU A 42 11.62 -1.91 -4.19
N TRP A 43 10.45 -2.45 -3.82
CA TRP A 43 9.58 -1.84 -2.83
C TRP A 43 10.25 -1.69 -1.46
N LEU A 44 10.96 -2.72 -0.98
CA LEU A 44 11.60 -2.67 0.33
C LEU A 44 12.69 -1.59 0.41
N SER A 45 13.50 -1.47 -0.64
CA SER A 45 14.55 -0.45 -0.74
C SER A 45 13.97 0.96 -0.68
N ILE A 46 12.87 1.19 -1.40
CA ILE A 46 12.16 2.47 -1.41
C ILE A 46 11.50 2.74 -0.05
N ALA A 47 10.87 1.74 0.57
CA ALA A 47 10.27 1.87 1.89
C ALA A 47 11.29 2.31 2.95
N VAL A 48 12.48 1.71 2.97
CA VAL A 48 13.57 2.10 3.88
C VAL A 48 14.08 3.51 3.55
N ALA A 49 14.22 3.86 2.27
CA ALA A 49 14.64 5.20 1.87
C ALA A 49 13.63 6.29 2.29
N LEU A 50 12.33 6.02 2.15
CA LEU A 50 11.26 6.92 2.60
C LEU A 50 11.25 7.05 4.12
N TYR A 51 11.48 5.96 4.85
CA TYR A 51 11.65 6.02 6.30
C TYR A 51 12.83 6.93 6.69
N ALA A 52 13.98 6.77 6.04
CA ALA A 52 15.17 7.61 6.27
C ALA A 52 14.96 9.08 5.87
N TYR A 53 14.14 9.36 4.86
CA TYR A 53 13.73 10.73 4.50
C TYR A 53 12.87 11.40 5.59
N GLY A 54 12.17 10.59 6.40
CA GLY A 54 11.37 11.06 7.54
C GLY A 54 9.90 10.68 7.48
N PHE A 55 9.49 9.76 6.61
CA PHE A 55 8.14 9.17 6.64
C PHE A 55 8.04 8.16 7.78
N ASN A 56 7.70 8.65 8.96
CA ASN A 56 7.59 7.88 10.19
C ASN A 56 6.22 7.22 10.40
N TYR A 57 5.17 7.67 9.70
CA TYR A 57 3.82 7.17 9.90
C TYR A 57 3.24 6.50 8.65
N LEU A 58 2.97 5.20 8.73
CA LEU A 58 2.16 4.48 7.74
C LEU A 58 0.69 4.62 8.13
N ARG A 59 -0.04 5.46 7.39
CA ARG A 59 -1.46 5.75 7.63
C ARG A 59 -2.33 4.58 7.22
N LEU A 60 -2.07 4.03 6.04
CA LEU A 60 -2.91 3.00 5.45
C LEU A 60 -2.12 2.18 4.44
N GLN A 61 -2.18 0.86 4.59
CA GLN A 61 -1.88 -0.11 3.56
C GLN A 61 -3.21 -0.75 3.14
N CYS A 62 -3.43 -0.83 1.84
CA CYS A 62 -4.58 -1.47 1.24
C CYS A 62 -4.14 -2.17 -0.03
N ALA A 63 -4.90 -3.15 -0.49
CA ALA A 63 -4.69 -3.72 -1.81
C ALA A 63 -6.01 -3.82 -2.58
N TYR A 64 -5.95 -3.64 -3.89
CA TYR A 64 -7.10 -3.75 -4.78
C TYR A 64 -6.72 -4.36 -6.13
N ASP A 65 -7.72 -4.94 -6.81
CA ASP A 65 -7.58 -5.46 -8.17
C ASP A 65 -7.82 -4.33 -9.17
N ALA A 66 -6.85 -4.05 -10.05
CA ALA A 66 -6.93 -2.92 -10.98
C ALA A 66 -8.03 -3.12 -12.04
N ALA A 67 -8.24 -4.36 -12.47
CA ALA A 67 -9.24 -4.75 -13.44
C ALA A 67 -9.50 -6.26 -13.34
N PRO A 68 -10.65 -6.79 -13.79
CA PRO A 68 -10.88 -8.23 -13.84
C PRO A 68 -9.78 -8.94 -14.67
N GLY A 69 -8.98 -9.78 -14.01
CA GLY A 69 -7.83 -10.46 -14.63
C GLY A 69 -6.58 -9.59 -14.79
N GLY A 70 -6.57 -8.38 -14.23
CA GLY A 70 -5.45 -7.47 -14.20
C GLY A 70 -4.44 -7.76 -13.08
N SER A 71 -3.46 -6.87 -12.97
CA SER A 71 -2.48 -6.88 -11.88
C SER A 71 -3.12 -6.44 -10.55
N LEU A 72 -2.67 -7.05 -9.47
CA LEU A 72 -3.00 -6.60 -8.12
C LEU A 72 -2.14 -5.38 -7.78
N ILE A 73 -2.73 -4.43 -7.05
CA ILE A 73 -2.04 -3.23 -6.61
C ILE A 73 -2.11 -3.17 -5.09
N SER A 74 -0.95 -3.16 -4.44
CA SER A 74 -0.84 -2.83 -3.01
C SER A 74 -0.46 -1.37 -2.88
N VAL A 75 -1.30 -0.59 -2.21
CA VAL A 75 -1.13 0.83 -1.97
C VAL A 75 -0.68 1.07 -0.53
N TYR A 76 0.31 1.93 -0.38
CA TYR A 76 0.84 2.40 0.88
C TYR A 76 0.74 3.92 0.94
N HIS A 77 -0.06 4.41 1.87
CA HIS A 77 -0.16 5.83 2.19
C HIS A 77 0.74 6.13 3.39
N LEU A 78 1.79 6.90 3.13
CA LEU A 78 2.77 7.32 4.12
C LEU A 78 2.58 8.81 4.40
N THR A 79 2.78 9.18 5.66
CA THR A 79 2.69 10.56 6.13
C THR A 79 3.93 10.86 6.94
N GLN A 80 4.50 12.05 6.71
CA GLN A 80 5.52 12.59 7.57
C GLN A 80 4.86 13.33 8.73
N MET A 81 4.91 12.71 9.91
CA MET A 81 4.42 13.28 11.16
C MET A 81 5.51 14.12 11.79
N ARG A 82 5.29 15.44 11.89
CA ARG A 82 6.14 16.41 12.58
C ARG A 82 5.34 17.12 13.67
N ASP A 83 6.02 17.73 14.64
CA ASP A 83 5.38 18.41 15.77
C ASP A 83 4.54 19.64 15.35
N GLN A 84 4.82 20.21 14.18
CA GLN A 84 4.02 21.30 13.60
C GLN A 84 2.95 20.72 12.65
N PRO A 85 1.65 20.93 12.95
CA PRO A 85 0.56 20.26 12.25
C PRO A 85 0.14 20.91 10.93
N ASP A 86 0.71 22.06 10.55
CA ASP A 86 0.08 22.89 9.52
C ASP A 86 0.00 22.22 8.14
N GLN A 87 1.01 21.45 7.70
CA GLN A 87 0.96 20.69 6.44
C GLN A 87 1.93 19.47 6.47
N PRO A 88 1.49 18.27 6.89
CA PRO A 88 2.34 17.08 6.78
C PRO A 88 2.55 16.69 5.31
N GLU A 89 3.79 16.37 4.93
CA GLU A 89 4.06 15.80 3.60
C GLU A 89 3.47 14.37 3.55
N GLU A 90 2.72 14.09 2.49
CA GLU A 90 2.07 12.79 2.27
C GLU A 90 2.52 12.21 0.93
N ILE A 91 2.62 10.89 0.89
CA ILE A 91 2.94 10.15 -0.34
C ILE A 91 2.14 8.85 -0.44
N CYS A 92 1.74 8.52 -1.65
CA CYS A 92 1.04 7.28 -1.98
C CYS A 92 1.95 6.41 -2.88
N ALA A 93 2.45 5.30 -2.36
CA ALA A 93 3.18 4.33 -3.15
C ALA A 93 2.26 3.18 -3.60
N LYS A 94 2.15 2.98 -4.91
CA LYS A 94 1.39 1.91 -5.54
C LYS A 94 2.35 0.84 -6.05
N VAL A 95 2.36 -0.29 -5.38
CA VAL A 95 3.16 -1.46 -5.74
C VAL A 95 2.34 -2.37 -6.64
N PHE A 96 2.80 -2.54 -7.87
CA PHE A 96 2.14 -3.41 -8.85
C PHE A 96 2.71 -4.81 -8.76
N VAL A 97 1.83 -5.81 -8.66
CA VAL A 97 2.21 -7.22 -8.60
C VAL A 97 1.35 -8.07 -9.54
N SER A 98 1.97 -9.09 -10.13
CA SER A 98 1.25 -10.05 -10.98
C SER A 98 0.34 -10.96 -10.15
N ARG A 99 -0.81 -11.33 -10.72
CA ARG A 99 -1.80 -12.20 -10.07
C ARG A 99 -1.37 -13.66 -9.99
N THR A 100 -0.50 -14.12 -10.90
CA THR A 100 -0.05 -15.53 -10.93
C THR A 100 0.83 -15.88 -9.74
N ASN A 101 1.63 -14.94 -9.26
CA ASN A 101 2.50 -15.12 -8.09
C ASN A 101 2.65 -13.79 -7.34
N PRO A 102 1.63 -13.38 -6.56
CA PRO A 102 1.60 -12.08 -5.92
C PRO A 102 2.50 -12.09 -4.68
N GLN A 103 3.76 -11.70 -4.86
CA GLN A 103 4.74 -11.61 -3.79
C GLN A 103 5.22 -10.17 -3.62
N ILE A 104 5.18 -9.68 -2.38
CA ILE A 104 5.65 -8.33 -2.03
C ILE A 104 6.51 -8.45 -0.76
N PRO A 105 7.65 -7.75 -0.65
CA PRO A 105 8.36 -7.70 0.62
C PRO A 105 7.56 -6.92 1.67
N SER A 106 7.40 -7.49 2.85
CA SER A 106 6.70 -6.87 3.98
C SER A 106 7.45 -5.65 4.49
N VAL A 107 6.71 -4.60 4.85
CA VAL A 107 7.26 -3.40 5.50
C VAL A 107 7.05 -3.40 7.01
N TYR A 108 6.63 -4.53 7.60
CA TYR A 108 6.43 -4.70 9.05
C TYR A 108 7.63 -4.28 9.91
N TRP A 109 8.84 -4.46 9.39
CA TRP A 109 10.07 -4.08 10.11
C TRP A 109 10.33 -2.58 10.09
N VAL A 110 9.78 -1.86 9.10
CA VAL A 110 9.88 -0.40 8.98
C VAL A 110 8.74 0.28 9.74
N TRP A 111 7.50 -0.14 9.48
CA TRP A 111 6.31 0.34 10.18
C TRP A 111 5.54 -0.81 10.79
N LYS A 112 5.46 -0.85 12.13
CA LYS A 112 4.74 -1.89 12.87
C LYS A 112 3.23 -1.87 12.64
N SER A 113 2.67 -0.74 12.19
CA SER A 113 1.26 -0.62 11.82
C SER A 113 0.87 -1.48 10.61
N ALA A 114 1.84 -1.95 9.81
CA ALA A 114 1.58 -2.79 8.65
C ALA A 114 1.11 -4.22 9.01
N ASP A 115 1.24 -4.68 10.26
CA ASP A 115 0.92 -6.07 10.65
C ASP A 115 -0.50 -6.47 10.24
N PHE A 116 -1.50 -5.74 10.74
CA PHE A 116 -2.89 -6.05 10.48
C PHE A 116 -3.26 -5.81 9.02
N GLN A 117 -2.76 -4.73 8.42
CA GLN A 117 -3.13 -4.31 7.07
C GLN A 117 -2.58 -5.27 6.00
N GLU A 118 -1.32 -5.71 6.13
CA GLU A 118 -0.73 -6.71 5.22
C GLU A 118 -1.43 -8.06 5.36
N ARG A 119 -1.84 -8.44 6.59
CA ARG A 119 -2.60 -9.66 6.82
C ARG A 119 -4.02 -9.60 6.25
N GLU A 120 -4.66 -8.43 6.26
CA GLU A 120 -5.96 -8.20 5.61
C GLU A 120 -5.82 -8.36 4.08
N SER A 121 -4.79 -7.76 3.49
CA SER A 121 -4.49 -7.88 2.06
C SER A 121 -4.17 -9.32 1.66
N TYR A 122 -3.49 -10.09 2.53
CA TYR A 122 -3.26 -11.52 2.33
C TYR A 122 -4.55 -12.34 2.37
N ASP A 123 -5.46 -12.06 3.32
CA ASP A 123 -6.71 -12.80 3.47
C ASP A 123 -7.69 -12.54 2.30
N MET A 124 -7.80 -11.28 1.86
CA MET A 124 -8.77 -10.89 0.82
C MET A 124 -8.28 -11.16 -0.61
N LEU A 125 -7.01 -10.87 -0.92
CA LEU A 125 -6.49 -10.93 -2.29
C LEU A 125 -5.44 -12.02 -2.50
N GLY A 126 -5.00 -12.70 -1.43
CA GLY A 126 -3.98 -13.75 -1.51
C GLY A 126 -2.56 -13.22 -1.77
N ILE A 127 -2.31 -11.94 -1.53
CA ILE A 127 -0.96 -11.34 -1.72
C ILE A 127 -0.04 -11.81 -0.59
N THR A 128 1.03 -12.51 -0.95
CA THR A 128 1.98 -13.04 0.03
C THR A 128 3.05 -12.01 0.36
N TYR A 129 3.14 -11.64 1.65
CA TYR A 129 4.13 -10.70 2.16
C TYR A 129 5.35 -11.43 2.73
N TRP A 130 6.50 -11.33 2.06
CA TRP A 130 7.74 -11.97 2.51
C TRP A 130 8.38 -11.20 3.66
N GLY A 131 8.83 -11.92 4.70
CA GLY A 131 9.46 -11.33 5.88
C GLY A 131 8.49 -10.90 6.99
N HIS A 132 7.18 -11.12 6.82
CA HIS A 132 6.18 -10.86 7.87
C HIS A 132 6.21 -11.97 8.94
N PRO A 133 6.37 -11.66 10.25
CA PRO A 133 6.54 -12.69 11.29
C PRO A 133 5.29 -13.53 11.54
N TYR A 134 4.11 -12.95 11.36
CA TYR A 134 2.83 -13.59 11.65
C TYR A 134 1.88 -13.55 10.46
N LEU A 135 2.32 -14.00 9.29
CA LEU A 135 1.45 -14.10 8.12
C LEU A 135 0.48 -15.27 8.29
N ARG A 136 -0.61 -15.00 9.00
CA ARG A 136 -1.75 -15.91 9.17
C ARG A 136 -3.01 -15.17 8.81
N ARG A 137 -3.94 -15.88 8.17
CA ARG A 137 -5.30 -15.38 7.94
C ARG A 137 -5.84 -14.82 9.24
N ILE A 138 -6.33 -13.59 9.20
CA ILE A 138 -6.99 -13.01 10.37
C ILE A 138 -8.26 -13.84 10.57
N PRO A 139 -8.45 -14.47 11.74
CA PRO A 139 -9.70 -15.15 12.01
C PRO A 139 -10.79 -14.08 11.99
N THR A 140 -11.59 -14.10 10.93
CA THR A 140 -12.87 -13.40 10.90
C THR A 140 -13.65 -13.85 12.13
N PRO A 141 -14.17 -12.93 12.98
CA PRO A 141 -14.98 -13.34 14.11
C PRO A 141 -16.16 -14.16 13.58
N CYS A 142 -16.47 -15.26 14.28
CA CYS A 142 -17.33 -16.35 13.86
C CYS A 142 -18.72 -15.95 13.34
N TRP A 143 -19.20 -14.75 13.65
CA TRP A 143 -20.49 -14.23 13.18
C TRP A 143 -20.53 -13.84 11.70
N SER A 144 -19.39 -13.78 11.01
CA SER A 144 -19.31 -13.57 9.55
C SER A 144 -19.21 -14.87 8.75
N ARG A 145 -19.11 -16.02 9.41
CA ARG A 145 -19.25 -17.32 8.75
C ARG A 145 -20.73 -17.71 8.73
N ARG A 146 -21.50 -17.08 7.83
CA ARG A 146 -22.82 -17.60 7.45
C ARG A 146 -22.66 -18.99 6.84
N GLU A 147 -23.59 -19.84 7.21
CA GLU A 147 -23.53 -21.29 7.15
C GLU A 147 -24.10 -21.82 5.83
N ASP A 148 -23.64 -21.29 4.70
CA ASP A 148 -24.11 -21.61 3.36
C ASP A 148 -23.55 -20.56 2.40
N HIS A 149 -22.93 -20.97 1.29
CA HIS A 149 -23.15 -20.39 -0.06
C HIS A 149 -22.18 -21.00 -1.08
N VAL A 150 -22.77 -21.79 -1.98
CA VAL A 150 -22.32 -22.01 -3.35
C VAL A 150 -22.61 -20.72 -4.14
N GLY A 151 -21.64 -20.23 -4.93
CA GLY A 151 -21.91 -19.28 -6.02
C GLY A 151 -21.39 -17.85 -5.83
N ASN A 152 -20.29 -17.55 -6.54
CA ASN A 152 -19.99 -16.32 -7.26
C ASN A 152 -20.62 -14.99 -6.76
N ALA A 153 -19.92 -14.23 -5.90
CA ALA A 153 -20.20 -12.82 -5.68
C ALA A 153 -18.91 -12.04 -5.35
N ARG A 154 -18.76 -10.88 -5.99
CA ARG A 154 -17.64 -9.94 -5.87
C ARG A 154 -17.57 -9.37 -4.44
N PHE A 155 -16.39 -9.38 -3.85
CA PHE A 155 -16.11 -8.71 -2.60
C PHE A 155 -16.07 -7.19 -2.80
N SER A 156 -17.06 -6.47 -2.27
CA SER A 156 -16.85 -5.10 -1.79
C SER A 156 -16.67 -5.19 -0.27
N CYS A 157 -15.42 -5.23 0.19
CA CYS A 157 -15.15 -5.02 1.61
C CYS A 157 -14.97 -3.52 1.85
N SER A 158 -15.99 -2.87 2.40
CA SER A 158 -15.93 -1.47 2.79
C SER A 158 -15.42 -1.33 4.23
N PHE A 159 -14.15 -0.94 4.38
CA PHE A 159 -13.61 0.12 5.25
C PHE A 159 -14.11 0.32 6.71
N THR A 160 -14.87 -0.61 7.32
CA THR A 160 -15.61 -0.32 8.56
C THR A 160 -14.90 -0.82 9.83
N TYR A 161 -13.85 -1.62 9.73
CA TYR A 161 -13.18 -2.15 10.93
C TYR A 161 -12.07 -1.27 11.50
N MET A 162 -11.63 -0.21 10.82
CA MET A 162 -10.54 0.65 11.31
C MET A 162 -10.99 1.80 12.22
N VAL A 163 -12.31 2.02 12.41
CA VAL A 163 -12.82 3.14 13.23
C VAL A 163 -13.17 2.71 14.66
N LYS A 164 -13.37 1.42 14.95
CA LYS A 164 -13.82 0.97 16.30
C LYS A 164 -12.73 0.47 17.26
N LEU A 165 -11.46 0.50 16.85
CA LEU A 165 -10.34 0.06 17.69
C LEU A 165 -9.39 1.20 18.10
N LEU A 166 -9.76 2.45 17.79
CA LEU A 166 -9.03 3.66 18.20
C LEU A 166 -9.81 4.57 19.18
N ASP A 167 -11.00 4.16 19.60
CA ASP A 167 -11.71 4.81 20.71
C ASP A 167 -11.30 4.14 22.03
N PHE A 168 -10.26 4.70 22.64
CA PHE A 168 -10.09 4.71 24.10
C PHE A 168 -11.03 5.76 24.71
#